data_AF-A0A4Q4UK64-F1
#
_entry.id   AF-A0A4Q4UK64-F1
#
_cell.length_a   1.000
_cell.length_b   1.000
_cell.length_c   1.000
_cell.angle_alpha   90.00
_cell.angle_beta   90.00
_cell.angle_gamma   90.00
#
_symmetry.space_group_name_H-M   'P 1'
#
loop_
_entity.id
_entity.type
_entity.pdbx_description
1 polymer ?
#
loop_
_entity_poly.entity_id
_entity_poly.type
_entity_poly.pdbx_seq_one_letter_code
_entity_poly.pdbx_strand_id
1 'polypeptide(L)'
;MNKATSVLTAPALEAVAYHDETLPGDFLQPSPYRGTPTPEIDSRWEKLWDWGAFNVPEDKIPLLNKSRSGSWHRTDPKFGGGVAGLFWGFHQIHCLDLLRQMSYKDEYEKSGRRLPSILRDPEEERRVHLVP
;
A
#
# COMPACT_ATOMS: atom_id res chain seq x y z
N MET A 1 34.02 8.28 -25.60
CA MET A 1 32.63 7.77 -25.64
C MET A 1 31.99 8.08 -24.30
N ASN A 2 31.18 9.14 -24.23
CA ASN A 2 30.58 9.59 -22.98
C ASN A 2 29.30 8.78 -22.72
N LYS A 3 29.27 7.99 -21.65
CA LYS A 3 28.01 7.45 -21.11
C LYS A 3 27.21 8.65 -20.62
N ALA A 4 26.15 9.00 -21.35
CA ALA A 4 25.14 9.91 -20.84
C ALA A 4 24.51 9.22 -19.62
N THR A 5 24.82 9.72 -18.43
CA THR A 5 24.10 9.39 -17.21
C THR A 5 22.71 10.00 -17.38
N SER A 6 21.78 9.25 -17.96
CA SER A 6 20.36 9.59 -17.93
C SER A 6 19.98 9.62 -16.46
N VAL A 7 19.75 10.82 -15.92
CA VAL A 7 19.17 10.99 -14.60
C VAL A 7 17.79 10.34 -14.69
N LEU A 8 17.67 9.13 -14.12
CA LEU A 8 16.39 8.43 -13.99
C LEU A 8 15.53 9.27 -13.05
N THR A 9 14.80 10.21 -13.64
CA THR A 9 13.86 11.06 -12.92
C THR A 9 12.67 10.17 -12.59
N ALA A 10 12.24 10.15 -11.33
CA ALA A 10 11.09 9.33 -10.95
C ALA A 10 9.87 9.78 -11.78
N PRO A 11 9.06 8.85 -12.34
CA PRO A 11 7.95 9.19 -13.24
C PRO A 11 6.82 10.04 -12.63
N ALA A 12 6.91 10.36 -11.33
CA ALA A 12 5.95 11.16 -10.59
C ALA A 12 6.66 12.26 -9.76
N LEU A 13 7.90 12.62 -10.10
CA LEU A 13 8.67 13.60 -9.33
C LEU A 13 8.00 14.97 -9.32
N GLU A 14 7.35 15.35 -10.42
CA GLU A 14 6.60 16.60 -10.57
C GLU A 14 5.39 16.71 -9.62
N ALA A 15 4.91 15.59 -9.07
CA ALA A 15 3.82 15.56 -8.11
C ALA A 15 4.30 15.69 -6.65
N VAL A 16 5.61 15.72 -6.40
CA VAL A 16 6.18 15.78 -5.06
C VAL A 16 6.25 17.24 -4.59
N ALA A 17 5.60 17.51 -3.46
CA ALA A 17 5.74 18.76 -2.72
C ALA A 17 6.43 18.47 -1.37
N TYR A 18 7.32 19.35 -0.96
CA TYR A 18 8.01 19.26 0.33
C TYR A 18 7.42 20.29 1.29
N HIS A 19 7.26 19.89 2.55
CA HIS A 19 6.96 20.79 3.65
C HIS A 19 7.82 20.42 4.85
N ASP A 20 8.15 21.41 5.68
CA ASP A 20 8.83 21.19 6.93
C ASP A 20 7.81 20.92 8.04
N GLU A 21 8.00 19.84 8.78
CA GLU A 21 7.15 19.48 9.91
C GLU A 21 8.00 18.92 11.05
N THR A 22 7.74 19.36 12.27
CA THR A 22 8.33 18.76 13.47
C THR A 22 7.37 17.72 14.01
N LEU A 23 7.72 16.45 13.85
CA LEU A 23 6.95 15.34 14.41
C LEU A 23 7.32 15.17 15.90
N PRO A 24 6.35 15.23 16.83
CA PRO A 24 6.60 14.93 18.22
C PRO A 24 7.06 13.46 18.36
N GLY A 25 8.22 13.23 18.97
CA GLY A 25 8.82 11.89 19.09
C GLY A 25 8.41 11.11 20.34
N ASP A 26 7.37 11.56 21.08
CA ASP A 26 6.95 10.88 22.30
C ASP A 26 6.30 9.53 21.97
N PHE A 27 6.77 8.47 22.64
CA PHE A 27 6.24 7.12 22.47
C PHE A 27 4.73 7.05 22.68
N LEU A 28 4.19 7.77 23.67
CA LEU A 28 2.77 7.77 24.01
C LEU A 28 1.98 8.92 23.38
N GLN A 29 2.53 9.61 22.38
CA GLN A 29 1.81 10.65 21.69
C GLN A 29 0.46 10.12 21.16
N PRO A 30 -0.65 10.86 21.41
CA PRO A 30 -1.95 10.56 20.82
C PRO A 30 -1.86 10.51 19.30
N SER A 31 -2.44 9.48 18.70
CA SER A 31 -2.51 9.33 17.25
C SER A 31 -3.89 8.82 16.84
N PRO A 32 -4.50 9.37 15.78
CA PRO A 32 -5.78 8.89 15.28
C PRO A 32 -5.72 7.47 14.69
N TYR A 33 -4.51 6.91 14.56
CA TYR A 33 -4.23 5.56 14.04
C TYR A 33 -3.91 4.54 15.14
N ARG A 34 -3.87 4.94 16.42
CA ARG A 34 -3.53 4.08 17.56
C ARG A 34 -4.72 3.80 18.47
N GLY A 35 -4.59 2.75 19.28
CA GLY A 35 -5.55 2.38 20.33
C GLY A 35 -6.33 1.11 19.99
N THR A 36 -7.23 0.74 20.90
CA THR A 36 -8.15 -0.39 20.70
C THR A 36 -8.93 -0.21 19.40
N PRO A 37 -9.03 -1.23 18.54
CA PRO A 37 -9.67 -1.07 17.25
C PRO A 37 -11.11 -0.58 17.36
N THR A 38 -11.47 0.36 16.50
CA THR A 38 -12.85 0.83 16.29
C THR A 38 -13.09 0.92 14.78
N PRO A 39 -14.35 0.88 14.30
CA PRO A 39 -14.63 1.06 12.87
C PRO A 39 -14.03 2.34 12.29
N GLU A 40 -13.97 3.40 13.09
CA GLU A 40 -13.37 4.68 12.74
C GLU A 40 -11.84 4.56 12.55
N ILE A 41 -11.14 3.88 13.46
CA ILE A 41 -9.68 3.64 13.34
C ILE A 41 -9.41 2.75 12.13
N ASP A 42 -10.19 1.69 11.94
CA ASP A 42 -10.03 0.77 10.80
C ASP A 42 -10.21 1.51 9.47
N SER A 43 -11.25 2.34 9.35
CA SER A 43 -11.47 3.16 8.16
C SER A 43 -10.33 4.16 7.89
N ARG A 44 -9.68 4.70 8.94
CA ARG A 44 -8.51 5.57 8.77
C ARG A 44 -7.32 4.81 8.20
N TRP A 45 -7.09 3.58 8.65
CA TRP A 45 -6.04 2.73 8.12
C TRP A 45 -6.30 2.34 6.67
N GLU A 46 -7.52 1.90 6.33
CA GLU A 46 -7.90 1.54 4.96
C GLU A 46 -7.67 2.71 3.98
N LYS A 47 -8.00 3.94 4.37
CA LYS A 47 -7.76 5.15 3.55
C LYS A 47 -6.29 5.44 3.25
N LEU A 48 -5.33 4.81 3.95
CA LEU A 48 -3.91 5.01 3.66
C LEU A 48 -3.41 4.13 2.51
N TRP A 49 -4.05 2.99 2.25
CA TRP A 49 -3.50 1.98 1.35
C TRP A 49 -4.51 1.35 0.39
N ASP A 50 -5.81 1.34 0.70
CA ASP A 50 -6.84 0.68 -0.10
C ASP A 50 -7.34 1.56 -1.26
N TRP A 51 -6.40 1.92 -2.13
CA TRP A 51 -6.65 2.72 -3.35
C TRP A 51 -6.65 1.87 -4.62
N GLY A 52 -6.38 0.57 -4.49
CA GLY A 52 -6.30 -0.36 -5.61
C GLY A 52 -5.18 -0.06 -6.60
N ALA A 53 -5.32 -0.61 -7.80
CA ALA A 53 -4.37 -0.37 -8.89
C ALA A 53 -4.72 0.91 -9.66
N PHE A 54 -3.69 1.64 -10.09
CA PHE A 54 -3.83 2.81 -10.94
C PHE A 54 -3.41 2.51 -12.38
N ASN A 55 -3.90 3.33 -13.32
CA ASN A 55 -3.60 3.17 -14.73
C ASN A 55 -2.22 3.73 -15.08
N VAL A 56 -1.35 2.87 -15.61
CA VAL A 56 -0.08 3.28 -16.23
C VAL A 56 -0.23 3.19 -17.75
N PRO A 57 -0.18 4.32 -18.48
CA PRO A 57 -0.19 4.31 -19.94
C PRO A 57 0.91 3.40 -20.51
N GLU A 58 0.56 2.60 -21.52
CA GLU A 58 1.47 1.58 -22.07
C GLU A 58 2.72 2.19 -22.73
N ASP A 59 2.59 3.40 -23.26
CA ASP A 59 3.69 4.18 -23.81
C ASP A 59 4.72 4.57 -22.73
N LYS A 60 4.30 4.71 -21.47
CA LYS A 60 5.15 5.05 -20.32
C LYS A 60 5.83 3.83 -19.66
N ILE A 61 5.42 2.60 -19.95
CA ILE A 61 6.01 1.38 -19.35
C ILE A 61 7.54 1.26 -19.54
N PRO A 62 8.11 1.62 -20.70
CA PRO A 62 9.56 1.62 -20.88
C PRO A 62 10.33 2.54 -19.91
N LEU A 63 9.69 3.58 -19.35
CA LEU A 63 10.31 4.45 -18.33
C LEU A 63 10.63 3.69 -17.03
N LEU A 64 9.95 2.57 -16.78
CA LEU A 64 10.20 1.67 -15.66
C LEU A 64 11.22 0.56 -16.00
N ASN A 65 11.92 0.67 -17.14
CA ASN A 65 12.81 -0.37 -17.68
C ASN A 65 12.10 -1.72 -17.87
N LYS A 66 10.83 -1.68 -18.32
CA LYS A 66 9.97 -2.86 -18.56
C LYS A 66 9.55 -2.93 -20.02
N SER A 67 9.36 -4.14 -20.55
CA SER A 67 8.83 -4.35 -21.90
C SER A 67 7.32 -4.13 -21.95
N ARG A 68 6.82 -3.57 -23.06
CA ARG A 68 5.38 -3.48 -23.36
C ARG A 68 4.76 -4.84 -23.67
N SER A 69 5.52 -5.79 -24.20
CA SER A 69 5.04 -7.11 -24.66
C SER A 69 4.83 -8.15 -23.56
N GLY A 70 4.81 -7.74 -22.28
CA GLY A 70 4.61 -8.64 -21.15
C GLY A 70 3.14 -9.04 -20.97
N SER A 71 2.90 -10.15 -20.26
CA SER A 71 1.57 -10.57 -19.81
C SER A 71 1.08 -9.67 -18.66
N TRP A 72 0.82 -8.40 -18.97
CA TRP A 72 0.41 -7.39 -18.00
C TRP A 72 -1.08 -7.47 -17.71
N HIS A 73 -1.46 -7.35 -16.44
CA HIS A 73 -2.84 -7.02 -16.08
C HIS A 73 -3.17 -5.62 -16.60
N ARG A 74 -4.38 -5.46 -17.14
CA ARG A 74 -4.85 -4.21 -17.74
C ARG A 74 -5.95 -3.59 -16.89
N THR A 75 -5.99 -2.27 -16.85
CA THR A 75 -7.11 -1.54 -16.23
C THR A 75 -8.32 -1.56 -17.16
N ASP A 76 -9.51 -1.31 -16.60
CA ASP A 76 -10.73 -1.12 -17.40
C ASP A 76 -10.54 0.06 -18.37
N PRO A 77 -11.04 -0.01 -19.62
CA PRO A 77 -10.99 1.10 -20.57
C PRO A 77 -11.48 2.44 -20.02
N LYS A 78 -12.46 2.45 -19.10
CA LYS A 78 -12.95 3.69 -18.45
C LYS A 78 -11.88 4.39 -17.60
N PHE A 79 -10.83 3.67 -17.19
CA PHE A 79 -9.68 4.20 -16.46
C PHE A 79 -8.43 4.35 -17.34
N GLY A 80 -8.52 4.07 -18.64
CA GLY A 80 -7.46 4.28 -19.62
C GLY A 80 -6.91 3.03 -20.30
N GLY A 81 -7.28 1.82 -19.88
CA GLY A 81 -6.93 0.56 -20.57
C GLY A 81 -5.44 0.20 -20.60
N GLY A 82 -4.61 0.92 -19.85
CA GLY A 82 -3.18 0.71 -19.75
C GLY A 82 -2.83 -0.47 -18.84
N VAL A 83 -1.58 -0.51 -18.39
CA VAL A 83 -1.11 -1.53 -17.44
C VAL A 83 -1.52 -1.15 -16.03
N ALA A 84 -2.03 -2.12 -15.27
CA ALA A 84 -2.36 -1.93 -13.86
C ALA A 84 -1.07 -1.81 -13.02
N GLY A 85 -0.87 -0.64 -12.41
CA GLY A 85 0.22 -0.36 -11.49
C GLY A 85 -0.24 -0.41 -10.03
N LEU A 86 0.58 -0.98 -9.15
CA LEU A 86 0.39 -0.91 -7.71
C LEU A 86 1.50 -0.07 -7.10
N PHE A 87 1.14 0.81 -6.16
CA PHE A 87 2.12 1.59 -5.43
C PHE A 87 2.72 0.73 -4.30
N TRP A 88 4.04 0.54 -4.31
CA TRP A 88 4.70 -0.31 -3.32
C TRP A 88 4.49 0.16 -1.88
N GLY A 89 4.39 1.48 -1.66
CA GLY A 89 4.09 2.02 -0.33
C GLY A 89 2.76 1.55 0.24
N PHE A 90 1.74 1.31 -0.60
CA PHE A 90 0.46 0.78 -0.13
C PHE A 90 0.61 -0.66 0.38
N HIS A 91 1.44 -1.47 -0.26
CA HIS A 91 1.72 -2.83 0.22
C HIS A 91 2.41 -2.82 1.59
N GLN A 92 3.34 -1.88 1.82
CA GLN A 92 3.99 -1.73 3.13
C GLN A 92 2.99 -1.35 4.23
N ILE A 93 2.12 -0.37 3.97
CA ILE A 93 1.12 0.08 4.95
C ILE A 93 0.05 -1.00 5.17
N HIS A 94 -0.38 -1.70 4.11
CA HIS A 94 -1.31 -2.83 4.20
C HIS A 94 -0.80 -3.90 5.17
N CYS A 95 0.45 -4.34 5.01
CA CYS A 95 1.04 -5.35 5.89
C CYS A 95 1.18 -4.84 7.34
N LEU A 96 1.52 -3.57 7.53
CA LEU A 96 1.54 -2.96 8.87
C LEU A 96 0.15 -2.95 9.52
N ASP A 97 -0.89 -2.66 8.75
CA ASP A 97 -2.28 -2.71 9.22
C ASP A 97 -2.69 -4.15 9.58
N LEU A 98 -2.31 -5.15 8.78
CA LEU A 98 -2.53 -6.55 9.12
C LEU A 98 -1.87 -6.96 10.44
N LEU A 99 -0.62 -6.53 10.68
CA LEU A 99 0.08 -6.79 11.94
C LEU A 99 -0.62 -6.12 13.13
N ARG A 100 -1.09 -4.87 12.96
CA ARG A 100 -1.91 -4.19 13.96
C ARG A 100 -3.21 -4.95 14.23
N GLN A 101 -3.92 -5.38 13.20
CA GLN A 101 -5.19 -6.08 13.38
C GLN A 101 -5.00 -7.43 14.08
N MET A 102 -3.93 -8.15 13.74
CA MET A 102 -3.57 -9.39 14.42
C MET A 102 -3.17 -9.21 15.89
N SER A 103 -2.52 -8.10 16.25
CA SER A 103 -2.19 -7.83 17.66
C SER A 103 -3.42 -7.54 18.53
N TYR A 104 -4.57 -7.26 17.91
CA TYR A 104 -5.87 -7.07 18.56
C TYR A 104 -6.90 -8.15 18.22
N LYS A 105 -6.44 -9.36 17.85
CA LYS A 105 -7.31 -10.46 17.43
C LYS A 105 -8.46 -10.71 18.41
N ASP A 106 -8.17 -10.78 19.71
CA ASP A 106 -9.15 -11.04 20.76
C ASP A 106 -10.23 -9.95 20.82
N GLU A 107 -9.88 -8.68 20.59
CA GLU A 107 -10.81 -7.56 20.55
C GLU A 107 -11.73 -7.61 19.33
N TYR A 108 -11.21 -8.03 18.18
CA TYR A 108 -12.05 -8.28 16.99
C TYR A 108 -13.05 -9.41 17.26
N GLU A 109 -12.58 -10.54 17.80
CA GLU A 109 -13.43 -11.68 18.15
C GLU A 109 -14.52 -11.30 19.16
N LYS A 110 -14.17 -10.59 20.25
CA LYS A 110 -15.13 -10.12 21.27
C LYS A 110 -16.16 -9.15 20.72
N SER A 111 -15.76 -8.28 19.78
CA SER A 111 -16.67 -7.30 19.17
C SER A 111 -17.54 -7.88 18.04
N GLY A 112 -17.38 -9.16 17.70
CA GLY A 112 -18.05 -9.80 16.57
C GLY A 112 -17.60 -9.27 15.20
N ARG A 113 -16.58 -8.41 15.16
CA ARG A 113 -15.98 -7.92 13.91
C ARG A 113 -15.01 -8.98 13.39
N ARG A 114 -15.11 -9.27 12.10
CA ARG A 114 -14.25 -10.27 11.48
C ARG A 114 -12.96 -9.61 11.00
N LEU A 115 -11.82 -10.19 11.37
CA LEU A 115 -10.52 -9.90 10.73
C LEU A 115 -10.62 -10.11 9.21
N PRO A 116 -9.85 -9.40 8.38
CA PRO A 116 -9.75 -9.64 6.93
C PRO A 116 -9.54 -11.10 6.57
N SER A 117 -9.98 -11.51 5.37
CA SER A 117 -9.89 -12.90 4.91
C SER A 117 -8.49 -13.48 5.03
N ILE A 118 -7.48 -12.71 4.65
CA ILE A 118 -6.06 -13.08 4.69
C ILE A 118 -5.54 -13.45 6.09
N LEU A 119 -6.25 -13.04 7.15
CA LEU A 119 -5.94 -13.34 8.54
C LEU A 119 -6.79 -14.49 9.11
N ARG A 120 -7.80 -14.93 8.35
CA ARG A 120 -8.69 -16.04 8.69
C ARG A 120 -8.26 -17.36 8.06
N ASP A 121 -7.30 -17.32 7.14
CA ASP A 121 -6.71 -18.51 6.53
C ASP A 121 -6.00 -19.39 7.59
N PRO A 122 -5.77 -20.68 7.28
CA PRO A 122 -5.01 -21.58 8.15
C PRO A 122 -3.69 -20.95 8.58
N GLU A 123 -3.20 -21.32 9.77
CA GLU A 123 -2.04 -20.66 10.38
C GLU A 123 -0.81 -20.62 9.48
N GLU A 124 -0.55 -21.71 8.73
CA GLU A 124 0.56 -21.81 7.80
C GLU A 124 0.48 -20.75 6.69
N GLU A 125 -0.69 -20.59 6.06
CA GLU A 125 -0.92 -19.60 5.00
C GLU A 125 -0.88 -18.16 5.53
N ARG A 126 -1.43 -17.95 6.73
CA ARG A 126 -1.38 -16.66 7.40
C ARG A 126 0.05 -16.25 7.76
N ARG A 127 0.91 -17.20 8.17
CA ARG A 127 2.31 -16.91 8.53
C ARG A 127 3.12 -16.43 7.33
N VAL A 128 2.87 -16.95 6.13
CA VAL A 128 3.52 -16.48 4.90
C VAL A 128 3.25 -15.00 4.63
N HIS A 129 2.09 -14.48 5.04
CA HIS A 129 1.73 -13.08 4.86
C HIS A 129 2.28 -12.16 5.96
N LEU A 130 2.45 -12.67 7.19
CA LEU A 130 2.88 -11.87 8.35
C LEU A 130 4.39 -11.94 8.61
N VAL A 131 5.06 -13.01 8.17
CA VAL A 131 6.49 -13.28 8.35
C VAL A 131 7.05 -13.74 7.00
N PRO A 132 7.38 -12.78 6.10
CA PRO A 132 7.95 -13.09 4.79
C PRO A 132 9.37 -13.69 4.88
#